data_AF-A0A2E1LW21-F1
#
_entry.id   AF-A0A2E1LW21-F1
#
_cell.length_a   1.000
_cell.length_b   1.000
_cell.length_c   1.000
_cell.angle_alpha   90.00
_cell.angle_beta   90.00
_cell.angle_gamma   90.00
#
_symmetry.space_group_name_H-M   'P 1'
#
loop_
_entity.id
_entity.type
_entity.pdbx_description
1 polymer ?
#
loop_
_entity_poly.entity_id
_entity_poly.type
_entity_poly.pdbx_seq_one_letter_code
_entity_poly.pdbx_strand_id
1 'polypeptide(L)'
;MAKESMKARERKRERLVAKYAAKRAALKEAGDWEGLQKLPPNSAAVRLHNRCQITGRPRGFMRQFGISRVLFRKMALSGRIPGVKKASW
;
A
#
# COMPACT_ATOMS: atom_id res chain seq x y z
N MET A 1 -10.92 -1.20 -13.94
CA MET A 1 -9.78 -1.73 -13.13
C MET A 1 -8.60 -0.79 -13.25
N ALA A 2 -7.60 -0.84 -12.37
CA ALA A 2 -6.41 0.02 -12.51
C ALA A 2 -5.52 -0.46 -13.67
N LYS A 3 -4.82 0.49 -14.33
CA LYS A 3 -3.82 0.17 -15.37
C LYS A 3 -2.72 -0.72 -14.79
N GLU A 4 -2.27 -1.72 -15.53
CA GLU A 4 -1.20 -2.64 -15.09
C GLU A 4 0.10 -1.88 -14.76
N SER A 5 0.43 -0.86 -15.55
CA SER A 5 1.57 0.03 -15.29
C SER A 5 1.50 0.71 -13.92
N MET A 6 0.30 1.02 -13.42
CA MET A 6 0.12 1.64 -12.10
C MET A 6 0.30 0.63 -10.97
N LYS A 7 -0.13 -0.63 -11.15
CA LYS A 7 0.13 -1.71 -10.19
C LYS A 7 1.63 -2.03 -10.12
N ALA A 8 2.28 -2.13 -11.28
CA ALA A 8 3.72 -2.36 -11.38
C ALA A 8 4.54 -1.22 -10.75
N ARG A 9 4.09 0.04 -10.90
CA ARG A 9 4.72 1.20 -10.26
C ARG A 9 4.71 1.09 -8.73
N GLU A 10 3.61 0.66 -8.14
CA GLU A 10 3.52 0.48 -6.68
C GLU A 10 4.43 -0.66 -6.20
N ARG A 11 4.40 -1.81 -6.88
CA ARG A 11 5.31 -2.94 -6.60
C ARG A 11 6.78 -2.54 -6.68
N LYS A 12 7.15 -1.69 -7.65
CA LYS A 12 8.52 -1.15 -7.75
C LYS A 12 8.87 -0.24 -6.56
N ARG A 13 7.92 0.56 -6.08
CA ARG A 13 8.11 1.42 -4.89
C ARG A 13 8.27 0.59 -3.63
N GLU A 14 7.43 -0.41 -3.40
CA GLU A 14 7.52 -1.33 -2.25
C GLU A 14 8.91 -1.98 -2.17
N ARG A 15 9.41 -2.51 -3.30
CA ARG A 15 10.76 -3.09 -3.39
C ARG A 15 11.86 -2.08 -3.06
N LEU A 16 11.75 -0.85 -3.57
CA LEU A 16 12.73 0.21 -3.28
C LEU A 16 12.70 0.63 -1.82
N VAL A 17 11.52 0.78 -1.23
CA VAL A 17 11.37 1.14 0.19
C VAL A 17 11.99 0.05 1.07
N ALA A 18 11.71 -1.22 0.79
CA ALA A 18 12.32 -2.35 1.51
C ALA A 18 13.86 -2.34 1.40
N LYS A 19 14.40 -2.14 0.19
CA LYS A 19 15.85 -2.10 -0.05
C LYS A 19 16.57 -1.00 0.74
N TYR A 20 15.96 0.17 0.88
CA TYR A 20 16.60 1.36 1.49
C TYR A 20 16.12 1.65 2.92
N ALA A 21 15.28 0.80 3.51
CA ALA A 21 14.68 1.02 4.83
C ALA A 21 15.74 1.24 5.91
N ALA A 22 16.70 0.30 6.03
CA ALA A 22 17.77 0.37 7.02
C ALA A 22 18.69 1.59 6.81
N LYS A 23 19.11 1.84 5.56
CA LYS A 23 19.98 2.98 5.23
C LYS A 23 19.30 4.32 5.53
N ARG A 24 17.99 4.46 5.28
CA ARG A 24 17.25 5.68 5.62
C ARG A 24 17.06 5.86 7.12
N ALA A 25 16.89 4.77 7.88
CA ALA A 25 16.80 4.84 9.33
C ALA A 25 18.13 5.35 9.93
N ALA A 26 19.25 4.75 9.53
CA ALA A 26 20.58 5.17 9.98
C ALA A 26 20.91 6.63 9.61
N LEU A 27 20.60 7.06 8.38
CA LEU A 27 20.85 8.46 7.96
C LEU A 27 19.97 9.47 8.69
N LYS A 28 18.74 9.10 9.06
CA LYS A 28 17.87 9.96 9.87
C LYS A 28 18.37 10.08 11.31
N GLU A 29 18.87 8.98 11.87
CA GLU A 29 19.44 8.98 13.23
C GLU A 29 20.74 9.79 13.29
N ALA A 30 21.58 9.69 12.26
CA ALA A 30 22.80 10.48 12.12
C ALA A 30 22.54 11.97 11.82
N GLY A 31 21.31 12.37 11.47
CA GLY A 31 20.98 13.75 11.13
C GLY A 31 21.56 14.26 9.80
N ASP A 32 22.07 13.38 8.94
CA ASP A 32 22.62 13.74 7.63
C ASP A 32 21.51 13.92 6.58
N TRP A 33 21.04 15.16 6.46
CA TRP A 33 19.98 15.53 5.53
C TRP A 33 20.43 15.54 4.06
N GLU A 34 21.71 15.81 3.77
CA GLU A 34 22.26 15.80 2.41
C GLU A 34 22.35 14.38 1.87
N GLY A 35 22.86 13.44 2.69
CA GLY A 35 22.88 12.02 2.37
C GLY A 35 21.47 11.44 2.15
N LEU A 36 20.48 11.91 2.92
CA LEU A 36 19.09 11.51 2.76
C LEU A 36 18.46 12.01 1.45
N GLN A 37 18.82 13.21 0.98
CA GLN A 37 18.34 13.78 -0.29
C GLN A 37 18.93 13.07 -1.51
N LYS A 38 20.17 12.59 -1.43
CA LYS A 38 20.84 11.84 -2.52
C LYS A 38 20.19 10.48 -2.82
N LEU A 39 19.37 9.94 -1.91
CA LEU A 39 18.68 8.67 -2.13
C LEU A 39 17.57 8.77 -3.18
N PRO A 40 17.25 7.68 -3.89
CA PRO A 40 16.15 7.67 -4.86
C PRO A 40 14.86 8.14 -4.20
N PRO A 41 14.10 9.08 -4.79
CA PRO A 41 12.97 9.71 -4.10
C PRO A 41 11.82 8.73 -3.84
N ASN A 42 11.69 7.68 -4.65
CA ASN A 42 10.72 6.60 -4.48
C ASN A 42 11.09 5.57 -3.39
N SER A 43 12.26 5.71 -2.76
CA SER A 43 12.62 4.92 -1.57
C SER A 43 11.95 5.42 -0.29
N ALA A 44 11.29 6.59 -0.33
CA ALA A 44 10.59 7.14 0.81
C ALA A 44 9.26 6.41 1.05
N ALA A 45 9.06 5.89 2.27
CA ALA A 45 7.83 5.20 2.66
C ALA A 45 6.57 6.07 2.51
N VAL A 46 6.70 7.39 2.64
CA VAL A 46 5.60 8.37 2.47
C VAL A 46 4.96 8.30 1.07
N ARG A 47 5.69 7.80 0.06
CA ARG A 47 5.20 7.69 -1.32
C ARG A 47 4.42 6.42 -1.62
N LEU A 48 4.34 5.49 -0.67
CA LEU A 48 3.54 4.27 -0.81
C LEU A 48 2.05 4.61 -0.72
N HIS A 49 1.26 4.03 -1.62
CA HIS A 49 -0.18 4.21 -1.62
C HIS A 49 -0.90 2.86 -1.60
N ASN A 50 -1.74 2.68 -0.57
CA ASN A 50 -2.55 1.48 -0.42
C ASN A 50 -3.53 1.33 -1.59
N ARG A 51 -3.45 0.19 -2.29
CA ARG A 51 -4.34 -0.18 -3.38
C ARG A 51 -5.01 -1.49 -3.06
N CYS A 52 -6.24 -1.66 -3.55
CA CYS A 52 -6.92 -2.96 -3.50
C CYS A 52 -6.04 -4.03 -4.15
N GLN A 53 -5.71 -5.11 -3.42
CA GLN A 53 -4.77 -6.13 -3.89
C GLN A 53 -5.23 -6.84 -5.16
N ILE A 54 -6.55 -6.98 -5.35
CA ILE A 54 -7.13 -7.69 -6.51
C ILE A 54 -7.31 -6.74 -7.70
N THR A 55 -7.96 -5.58 -7.49
CA THR A 55 -8.34 -4.69 -8.61
C THR A 55 -7.37 -3.53 -8.87
N GLY A 56 -6.48 -3.24 -7.92
CA GLY A 56 -5.57 -2.09 -7.95
C GLY A 56 -6.23 -0.73 -7.70
N ARG A 57 -7.52 -0.70 -7.33
CA ARG A 57 -8.27 0.55 -7.07
C ARG A 57 -7.59 1.34 -5.93
N PRO A 58 -7.23 2.62 -6.14
CA PRO A 58 -6.53 3.43 -5.13
C PRO A 58 -7.46 3.99 -4.05
N ARG A 59 -8.77 4.11 -4.32
CA ARG A 59 -9.73 4.74 -3.40
C ARG A 59 -10.57 3.73 -2.63
N GLY A 60 -10.96 4.10 -1.41
CA GLY A 60 -11.85 3.31 -0.55
C GLY A 60 -11.24 1.97 -0.16
N PHE A 61 -9.97 1.99 0.23
CA PHE A 61 -9.21 0.84 0.70
C PHE A 61 -9.52 0.57 2.18
N MET A 62 -9.90 -0.66 2.52
CA MET A 62 -10.10 -1.10 3.89
C MET A 62 -8.86 -1.84 4.38
N ARG A 63 -8.15 -1.27 5.37
CA ARG A 63 -6.86 -1.80 5.85
C ARG A 63 -6.95 -3.22 6.41
N GLN A 64 -8.01 -3.52 7.17
CA GLN A 64 -8.24 -4.85 7.75
C GLN A 64 -8.38 -5.96 6.71
N PHE A 65 -8.98 -5.66 5.55
CA PHE A 65 -9.26 -6.65 4.51
C PHE A 65 -8.35 -6.55 3.29
N GLY A 66 -7.53 -5.50 3.16
CA GLY A 66 -6.62 -5.31 2.01
C GLY A 66 -7.31 -5.05 0.66
N ILE A 67 -8.63 -4.77 0.66
CA ILE A 67 -9.44 -4.65 -0.57
C ILE A 67 -10.25 -3.36 -0.60
N SER A 68 -10.80 -3.05 -1.78
CA SER A 68 -11.66 -1.88 -1.96
C SER A 68 -13.08 -2.16 -1.47
N ARG A 69 -13.80 -1.09 -1.07
CA ARG A 69 -15.20 -1.17 -0.60
C ARG A 69 -16.16 -1.96 -1.51
N VAL A 70 -15.96 -1.88 -2.83
CA VAL A 70 -16.83 -2.54 -3.82
C VAL A 70 -16.57 -4.05 -3.82
N LEU A 71 -15.30 -4.43 -3.78
CA LEU A 71 -14.91 -5.83 -3.74
C LEU A 71 -15.24 -6.46 -2.39
N PHE A 72 -15.05 -5.70 -1.31
CA PHE A 72 -15.47 -6.10 0.03
C PHE A 72 -16.96 -6.45 0.05
N ARG A 73 -17.83 -5.56 -0.44
CA ARG A 73 -19.27 -5.83 -0.53
C ARG A 73 -19.57 -7.09 -1.33
N LYS A 74 -18.93 -7.27 -2.49
CA LYS A 74 -19.13 -8.46 -3.34
C LYS A 74 -18.72 -9.76 -2.63
N MET A 75 -17.56 -9.76 -1.96
CA MET A 75 -17.03 -10.94 -1.26
C MET A 75 -17.79 -11.24 0.03
N ALA A 76 -18.23 -10.22 0.75
CA ALA A 76 -19.08 -10.38 1.93
C ALA A 76 -20.45 -10.97 1.56
N LEU A 77 -21.08 -10.47 0.49
CA LEU A 77 -22.36 -11.02 0.01
C LEU A 77 -22.24 -12.46 -0.50
N SER A 78 -21.08 -12.82 -1.07
CA SER A 78 -20.79 -14.18 -1.51
C SER A 78 -20.28 -15.10 -0.39
N GLY A 79 -20.28 -14.66 0.88
CA GLY A 79 -19.81 -15.46 2.03
C GLY A 79 -18.32 -15.81 2.03
N ARG A 80 -17.48 -15.11 1.26
CA ARG A 80 -16.02 -15.40 1.17
C ARG A 80 -15.20 -14.75 2.29
N ILE A 81 -15.81 -13.87 3.08
CA ILE A 81 -15.16 -13.21 4.21
C ILE A 81 -15.75 -13.80 5.50
N PRO A 82 -14.97 -14.61 6.24
CA PRO A 82 -15.43 -15.21 7.49
C PRO A 82 -15.86 -14.14 8.51
N GLY A 83 -16.96 -14.40 9.23
CA GLY A 83 -17.43 -13.55 10.33
C GLY A 83 -18.13 -12.24 9.91
N VAL A 84 -18.19 -11.91 8.62
CA VAL A 84 -18.89 -10.71 8.14
C VAL A 84 -20.36 -11.02 7.85
N LYS A 85 -21.25 -10.41 8.62
CA LYS A 85 -22.70 -10.41 8.38
C LYS A 85 -23.22 -8.98 8.20
N LYS A 86 -24.40 -8.83 7.61
CA LYS A 86 -25.12 -7.54 7.68
C LYS A 86 -25.43 -7.26 9.14
N ALA A 87 -25.02 -6.11 9.62
CA ALA A 87 -25.27 -5.70 10.99
C ALA A 87 -26.59 -4.93 11.06
N SER A 88 -27.38 -5.24 12.07
CA SER A 88 -28.58 -4.52 12.48
C SER A 88 -28.50 -4.41 14.00
N TRP A 89 -28.44 -3.19 14.50
CA TRP A 89 -28.46 -2.83 15.92
C TRP A 89 -29.51 -1.76 16.13
#